data_AF-A0A924W6T3-F1
#
_entry.id   AF-A0A924W6T3-F1
#
_cell.length_a   1.000
_cell.length_b   1.000
_cell.length_c   1.000
_cell.angle_alpha   90.00
_cell.angle_beta   90.00
_cell.angle_gamma   90.00
#
_symmetry.space_group_name_H-M   'P 1'
#
loop_
_entity.id
_entity.type
_entity.pdbx_description
1 polymer ?
#
loop_
_entity_poly.entity_id
_entity_poly.type
_entity_poly.pdbx_seq_one_letter_code
_entity_poly.pdbx_strand_id
1 'polypeptide(L)'
;MTVNPYDIQPMQPQGSPQASLFRAVGRSLSAWEYMEYELSKLYEELIGARTDGAGAGYGTLISGAARLQLVSQAAEYFPAATPGSRKEIMDALKLVEKFGARRNDIAHGVCSKVKDHSGWYLIPTWYDTRKSPRGFEMYSKKFNFGVGLYAYNVEQIDAYADHFHAIRARIEPLVSSCRDELRAWFATLHE
;
A
#
# COMPACT_ATOMS: atom_id res chain seq x y z
N MET A 1 -19.21 11.97 -8.99
CA MET A 1 -17.91 11.34 -9.24
C MET A 1 -17.71 10.28 -8.17
N THR A 2 -17.42 9.04 -8.55
CA THR A 2 -17.13 7.96 -7.58
C THR A 2 -15.76 8.22 -6.96
N VAL A 3 -15.70 8.34 -5.63
CA VAL A 3 -14.45 8.49 -4.88
C VAL A 3 -13.67 7.17 -5.00
N ASN A 4 -12.41 7.20 -5.41
CA ASN A 4 -11.62 5.98 -5.46
C ASN A 4 -11.24 5.56 -4.03
N PRO A 5 -11.09 4.25 -3.77
CA PRO A 5 -10.73 3.77 -2.44
C PRO A 5 -9.32 4.18 -1.98
N TYR A 6 -8.45 4.59 -2.90
CA TYR A 6 -7.10 5.09 -2.63
C TYR A 6 -7.02 6.62 -2.52
N ASP A 7 -8.12 7.34 -2.73
CA ASP A 7 -8.19 8.79 -2.53
C ASP A 7 -8.22 9.12 -1.03
N ILE A 8 -7.86 10.35 -0.67
CA ILE A 8 -8.06 10.87 0.69
C ILE A 8 -9.56 10.81 1.01
N GLN A 9 -9.93 9.97 1.98
CA GLN A 9 -11.30 9.92 2.45
C GLN A 9 -11.66 11.19 3.23
N PRO A 10 -12.89 11.72 3.07
CA PRO A 10 -13.34 12.89 3.81
C PRO A 10 -13.35 12.60 5.31
N MET A 11 -12.99 13.59 6.12
CA MET A 11 -13.02 13.45 7.58
C MET A 11 -14.45 13.11 8.04
N GLN A 12 -14.56 12.09 8.88
CA GLN A 12 -15.84 11.73 9.50
C GLN A 12 -16.15 12.68 10.67
N PRO A 13 -17.43 12.98 10.98
CA PRO A 13 -17.78 13.87 12.08
C PRO A 13 -17.31 13.37 13.45
N GLN A 14 -17.26 12.06 13.63
CA GLN A 14 -16.95 11.37 14.87
C GLN A 14 -15.59 10.65 14.76
N GLY A 15 -14.68 11.02 15.67
CA GLY A 15 -13.39 10.37 15.83
C GLY A 15 -13.51 9.13 16.71
N SER A 16 -12.40 8.43 16.91
CA SER A 16 -12.38 7.16 17.63
C SER A 16 -11.75 7.28 19.02
N PRO A 17 -11.91 6.26 19.89
CA PRO A 17 -11.07 6.15 21.08
C PRO A 17 -9.59 6.05 20.69
N GLN A 18 -8.71 6.77 21.40
CA GLN A 18 -7.28 6.83 21.10
C GLN A 18 -6.63 5.45 21.01
N ALA A 19 -6.92 4.58 21.98
CA ALA A 19 -6.36 3.22 22.01
C ALA A 19 -6.79 2.39 20.79
N SER A 20 -8.03 2.57 20.32
CA SER A 20 -8.53 1.90 19.11
C SER A 20 -7.80 2.40 17.87
N LEU A 21 -7.48 3.69 17.80
CA LEU A 21 -6.72 4.26 16.69
C LEU A 21 -5.31 3.67 16.59
N PHE A 22 -4.59 3.50 17.70
CA PHE A 22 -3.28 2.85 17.71
C PHE A 22 -3.35 1.40 17.22
N ARG A 23 -4.40 0.66 17.61
CA ARG A 23 -4.62 -0.71 17.12
C ARG A 23 -4.89 -0.73 15.62
N ALA A 24 -5.72 0.19 15.11
CA ALA A 24 -6.02 0.29 13.69
C ALA A 24 -4.77 0.60 12.86
N VAL A 25 -3.91 1.54 13.33
CA VAL A 25 -2.61 1.82 12.70
C VAL A 25 -1.75 0.56 12.64
N GLY A 26 -1.62 -0.16 13.75
CA GLY A 26 -0.86 -1.42 13.79
C GLY A 26 -1.39 -2.45 12.80
N ARG A 27 -2.71 -2.71 12.79
CA ARG A 27 -3.35 -3.64 11.84
C ARG A 27 -3.09 -3.25 10.39
N SER A 28 -3.29 -1.98 10.06
CA SER A 28 -3.13 -1.48 8.69
C SER A 28 -1.68 -1.59 8.21
N LEU A 29 -0.71 -1.20 9.04
CA LEU A 29 0.71 -1.34 8.68
C LEU A 29 1.13 -2.81 8.58
N SER A 30 0.67 -3.69 9.46
CA SER A 30 0.92 -5.13 9.33
C SER A 30 0.29 -5.71 8.06
N ALA A 31 -0.93 -5.31 7.70
CA ALA A 31 -1.57 -5.72 6.45
C ALA A 31 -0.76 -5.30 5.22
N TRP A 32 -0.20 -4.09 5.23
CA TRP A 32 0.72 -3.62 4.19
C TRP A 32 1.99 -4.48 4.11
N GLU A 33 2.64 -4.78 5.24
CA GLU A 33 3.85 -5.59 5.24
C GLU A 33 3.59 -7.05 4.78
N TYR A 34 2.42 -7.63 5.09
CA TYR A 34 2.04 -8.93 4.53
C TYR A 34 1.88 -8.89 3.00
N MET A 35 1.34 -7.80 2.46
CA MET A 35 1.25 -7.60 1.01
C MET A 35 2.64 -7.42 0.37
N GLU A 36 3.54 -6.65 0.99
CA GLU A 36 4.94 -6.50 0.55
C GLU A 36 5.71 -7.83 0.59
N TYR A 37 5.42 -8.68 1.57
CA TYR A 37 5.98 -10.03 1.63
C TYR A 37 5.58 -10.88 0.42
N GLU A 38 4.30 -10.85 -0.01
CA GLU A 38 3.88 -11.55 -1.23
C GLU A 38 4.50 -10.93 -2.50
N LEU A 39 4.74 -9.61 -2.53
CA LEU A 39 5.46 -8.97 -3.64
C LEU A 39 6.92 -9.44 -3.73
N SER A 40 7.58 -9.61 -2.59
CA SER A 40 8.93 -10.21 -2.54
C SER A 40 8.92 -11.61 -3.14
N LYS A 41 7.98 -12.46 -2.73
CA LYS A 41 7.85 -13.82 -3.28
C LYS A 41 7.56 -13.79 -4.78
N LEU A 42 6.65 -12.91 -5.22
CA LEU A 42 6.35 -12.76 -6.64
C LEU A 42 7.60 -12.39 -7.43
N TYR A 43 8.42 -11.47 -6.93
CA TYR A 43 9.69 -11.12 -7.56
C TYR A 43 10.65 -12.31 -7.67
N GLU A 44 10.81 -13.09 -6.60
CA GLU A 44 11.65 -14.29 -6.60
C GLU A 44 11.20 -15.29 -7.67
N GLU A 45 9.89 -15.53 -7.78
CA GLU A 45 9.35 -16.40 -8.83
C GLU A 45 9.61 -15.83 -10.22
N LEU A 46 9.32 -14.54 -10.46
CA LEU A 46 9.49 -13.92 -11.77
C LEU A 46 10.91 -14.01 -12.33
N ILE A 47 11.93 -13.97 -11.47
CA ILE A 47 13.34 -14.10 -11.88
C ILE A 47 13.86 -15.55 -11.82
N GLY A 48 13.02 -16.51 -11.44
CA GLY A 48 13.40 -17.91 -11.29
C GLY A 48 14.45 -18.13 -10.19
N ALA A 49 14.39 -17.35 -9.10
CA ALA A 49 15.33 -17.48 -7.99
C ALA A 49 15.26 -18.89 -7.38
N ARG A 50 16.43 -19.47 -7.08
CA ARG A 50 16.54 -20.80 -6.45
C ARG A 50 16.91 -20.73 -4.97
N THR A 51 17.10 -19.52 -4.44
CA THR A 51 17.50 -19.27 -3.06
C THR A 51 16.82 -18.01 -2.53
N ASP A 52 16.73 -17.90 -1.21
CA ASP A 52 16.13 -16.75 -0.50
C ASP A 52 16.94 -15.45 -0.63
N GLY A 53 18.08 -15.49 -1.34
CA GLY A 53 18.93 -14.31 -1.55
C GLY A 53 18.25 -13.21 -2.36
N ALA A 54 17.31 -13.57 -3.24
CA ALA A 54 16.55 -12.62 -4.03
C ALA A 54 15.56 -11.81 -3.18
N GLY A 55 14.84 -12.45 -2.26
CA GLY A 55 13.96 -11.78 -1.30
C GLY A 55 14.73 -10.92 -0.30
N ALA A 56 15.90 -11.39 0.16
CA ALA A 56 16.80 -10.55 0.95
C ALA A 56 17.23 -9.29 0.15
N GLY A 57 17.58 -9.46 -1.12
CA GLY A 57 17.89 -8.37 -2.05
C GLY A 57 16.74 -7.38 -2.21
N TYR A 58 15.51 -7.87 -2.41
CA TYR A 58 14.29 -7.06 -2.45
C TYR A 58 14.13 -6.20 -1.18
N GLY A 59 14.39 -6.81 -0.02
CA GLY A 59 14.32 -6.14 1.28
C GLY A 59 15.38 -5.04 1.49
N THR A 60 16.50 -5.07 0.78
CA THR A 60 17.54 -4.01 0.89
C THR A 60 17.12 -2.67 0.28
N LEU A 61 16.10 -2.67 -0.58
CA LEU A 61 15.59 -1.45 -1.21
C LEU A 61 14.80 -0.62 -0.20
N ILE A 62 15.29 0.58 0.09
CA ILE A 62 14.73 1.49 1.10
C ILE A 62 13.30 1.94 0.73
N SER A 63 13.02 2.15 -0.56
CA SER A 63 11.74 2.72 -1.00
C SER A 63 10.81 1.65 -1.58
N GLY A 64 9.54 1.68 -1.18
CA GLY A 64 8.51 0.83 -1.78
C GLY A 64 8.35 1.05 -3.29
N ALA A 65 8.55 2.27 -3.78
CA ALA A 65 8.53 2.56 -5.21
C ALA A 65 9.64 1.81 -5.98
N ALA A 66 10.87 1.78 -5.45
CA ALA A 66 11.95 1.00 -6.06
C ALA A 66 11.65 -0.50 -6.06
N ARG A 67 11.04 -1.01 -4.98
CA ARG A 67 10.59 -2.40 -4.89
C ARG A 67 9.52 -2.73 -5.94
N LEU A 68 8.51 -1.88 -6.11
CA LEU A 68 7.49 -2.04 -7.15
C LEU A 68 8.07 -1.97 -8.56
N GLN A 69 9.02 -1.08 -8.81
CA GLN A 69 9.72 -1.00 -10.09
C GLN A 69 10.48 -2.29 -10.37
N LEU A 70 11.15 -2.87 -9.37
CA LEU A 70 11.86 -4.13 -9.50
C LEU A 70 10.92 -5.28 -9.92
N VAL A 71 9.77 -5.42 -9.24
CA VAL A 71 8.76 -6.45 -9.62
C VAL A 71 8.19 -6.19 -11.01
N SER A 72 7.90 -4.92 -11.33
CA SER A 72 7.37 -4.53 -12.64
C SER A 72 8.34 -4.93 -13.75
N GLN A 73 9.62 -4.62 -13.60
CA GLN A 73 10.63 -4.98 -14.59
C GLN A 73 10.78 -6.50 -14.72
N ALA A 74 10.82 -7.24 -13.61
CA ALA A 74 10.84 -8.70 -13.67
C ALA A 74 9.63 -9.26 -14.42
N ALA A 75 8.44 -8.68 -14.21
CA ALA A 75 7.22 -9.07 -14.92
C ALA A 75 7.24 -8.71 -16.41
N GLU A 76 8.02 -7.70 -16.84
CA GLU A 76 8.17 -7.35 -18.26
C GLU A 76 8.99 -8.37 -19.06
N TYR A 77 10.01 -8.96 -18.42
CA TYR A 77 10.86 -9.99 -19.01
C TYR A 77 10.35 -11.42 -18.79
N PHE A 78 9.27 -11.56 -18.02
CA PHE A 78 8.60 -12.83 -17.84
C PHE A 78 8.14 -13.40 -19.20
N PRO A 79 8.43 -14.69 -19.51
CA PRO A 79 8.22 -15.25 -20.84
C PRO A 79 6.83 -14.93 -21.40
N ALA A 80 6.79 -14.43 -22.65
CA ALA A 80 5.57 -13.95 -23.31
C ALA A 80 4.47 -15.00 -23.56
N ALA A 81 4.71 -16.27 -23.19
CA ALA A 81 3.79 -17.37 -23.38
C ALA A 81 2.51 -17.26 -22.50
N THR A 82 2.48 -16.38 -21.50
CA THR A 82 1.32 -16.22 -20.59
C THR A 82 0.86 -14.76 -20.43
N PRO A 83 0.26 -14.15 -21.48
CA PRO A 83 -0.17 -12.75 -21.47
C PRO A 83 -1.17 -12.39 -20.35
N GLY A 84 -1.96 -13.36 -19.86
CA GLY A 84 -2.93 -13.17 -18.78
C GLY A 84 -2.26 -12.81 -17.45
N SER A 85 -1.32 -13.63 -17.00
CA SER A 85 -0.61 -13.47 -15.73
C SER A 85 0.17 -12.14 -15.68
N ARG A 86 0.85 -11.77 -16.77
CA ARG A 86 1.53 -10.46 -16.85
C ARG A 86 0.59 -9.28 -16.65
N LYS A 87 -0.56 -9.28 -17.34
CA LYS A 87 -1.53 -8.17 -17.21
C LYS A 87 -2.05 -8.08 -15.77
N GLU A 88 -2.39 -9.21 -15.16
CA GLU A 88 -2.90 -9.25 -13.79
C GLU A 88 -1.87 -8.76 -12.76
N ILE A 89 -0.60 -9.15 -12.93
CA ILE A 89 0.51 -8.62 -12.12
C ILE A 89 0.60 -7.11 -12.25
N MET A 90 0.67 -6.58 -13.48
CA MET A 90 0.80 -5.14 -13.71
C MET A 90 -0.39 -4.35 -13.16
N ASP A 91 -1.59 -4.90 -13.25
CA ASP A 91 -2.79 -4.27 -12.68
C ASP A 91 -2.78 -4.30 -11.15
N ALA A 92 -2.25 -5.36 -10.53
CA ALA A 92 -2.05 -5.42 -9.08
C ALA A 92 -0.99 -4.41 -8.62
N LEU A 93 0.17 -4.31 -9.30
CA LEU A 93 1.24 -3.38 -8.97
C LEU A 93 0.78 -1.91 -9.03
N LYS A 94 -0.03 -1.55 -10.03
CA LYS A 94 -0.66 -0.21 -10.12
C LYS A 94 -1.56 0.09 -8.93
N LEU A 95 -2.25 -0.90 -8.37
CA LEU A 95 -3.05 -0.69 -7.16
C LEU A 95 -2.14 -0.48 -5.95
N VAL A 96 -1.09 -1.27 -5.78
CA VAL A 96 -0.13 -1.08 -4.67
C VAL A 96 0.46 0.33 -4.72
N GLU A 97 0.88 0.79 -5.90
CA GLU A 97 1.42 2.13 -6.10
C GLU A 97 0.44 3.22 -5.62
N LYS A 98 -0.82 3.14 -6.06
CA LYS A 98 -1.87 4.10 -5.66
C LYS A 98 -2.12 4.12 -4.15
N PHE A 99 -2.10 2.95 -3.51
CA PHE A 99 -2.32 2.83 -2.07
C PHE A 99 -1.09 3.19 -1.22
N GLY A 100 0.11 3.24 -1.80
CA GLY A 100 1.35 3.61 -1.09
C GLY A 100 1.27 4.99 -0.41
N ALA A 101 0.55 5.94 -1.01
CA ALA A 101 0.31 7.24 -0.39
C ALA A 101 -0.52 7.13 0.91
N ARG A 102 -1.56 6.28 0.92
CA ARG A 102 -2.41 6.06 2.09
C ARG A 102 -1.63 5.37 3.21
N ARG A 103 -0.80 4.37 2.87
CA ARG A 103 0.12 3.75 3.84
C ARG A 103 1.06 4.77 4.46
N ASN A 104 1.62 5.68 3.67
CA ASN A 104 2.50 6.73 4.18
C ASN A 104 1.78 7.73 5.09
N ASP A 105 0.53 8.06 4.80
CA ASP A 105 -0.31 8.85 5.71
C ASP A 105 -0.50 8.13 7.05
N ILE A 106 -0.71 6.81 7.03
CA ILE A 106 -0.91 6.00 8.24
C ILE A 106 0.38 5.88 9.05
N ALA A 107 1.51 5.60 8.38
CA ALA A 107 2.81 5.41 9.02
C ALA A 107 3.39 6.68 9.65
N HIS A 108 3.10 7.85 9.06
CA HIS A 108 3.66 9.13 9.50
C HIS A 108 2.63 10.04 10.18
N GLY A 109 1.41 9.57 10.37
CA GLY A 109 0.38 10.30 11.08
C GLY A 109 0.63 10.35 12.59
N VAL A 110 0.03 11.34 13.25
CA VAL A 110 -0.01 11.47 14.71
C VAL A 110 -1.45 11.42 15.20
N CYS A 111 -1.66 10.73 16.31
CA CYS A 111 -2.97 10.69 16.98
C CYS A 111 -3.19 12.02 17.72
N SER A 112 -4.21 12.78 17.31
CA SER A 112 -4.54 14.06 17.93
C SER A 112 -6.04 14.31 17.95
N LYS A 113 -6.46 15.27 18.78
CA LYS A 113 -7.82 15.81 18.77
C LYS A 113 -7.93 16.88 17.69
N VAL A 114 -9.07 16.89 17.02
CA VAL A 114 -9.46 17.94 16.09
C VAL A 114 -10.39 18.90 16.81
N LYS A 115 -10.16 20.22 16.68
CA LYS A 115 -10.99 21.25 17.32
C LYS A 115 -12.45 21.07 16.87
N ASP A 116 -13.39 21.22 17.80
CA ASP A 116 -14.84 21.13 17.54
C ASP A 116 -15.35 19.73 17.11
N HIS A 117 -14.50 18.70 17.22
CA HIS A 117 -14.86 17.30 16.96
C HIS A 117 -14.64 16.41 18.19
N SER A 118 -15.48 15.38 18.31
CA SER A 118 -15.37 14.35 19.33
C SER A 118 -14.37 13.26 18.94
N GLY A 119 -13.69 12.68 19.92
CA GLY A 119 -12.76 11.57 19.72
C GLY A 119 -11.37 11.99 19.22
N TRP A 120 -10.61 11.00 18.76
CA TRP A 120 -9.25 11.14 18.25
C TRP A 120 -9.18 10.74 16.78
N TYR A 121 -8.27 11.39 16.06
CA TYR A 121 -8.02 11.16 14.65
C TYR A 121 -6.53 10.98 14.40
N LEU A 122 -6.20 10.28 13.32
CA LEU A 122 -4.86 10.25 12.76
C LEU A 122 -4.73 11.40 11.77
N ILE A 123 -3.86 12.37 12.08
CA ILE A 123 -3.66 13.58 11.28
C ILE A 123 -2.19 13.70 10.86
N PRO A 124 -1.86 14.53 9.84
CA PRO A 124 -0.47 14.85 9.53
C PRO A 124 0.29 15.43 10.73
N THR A 125 1.61 15.20 10.76
CA THR A 125 2.50 15.88 11.72
C THR A 125 2.72 17.34 11.31
N TRP A 126 3.01 18.19 12.31
CA TRP A 126 3.18 19.63 12.12
C TRP A 126 4.40 20.01 11.26
N TYR A 127 5.45 19.18 11.28
CA TYR A 127 6.68 19.42 10.53
C TYR A 127 6.60 18.94 9.07
N ASP A 128 5.60 18.14 8.69
CA ASP A 128 5.38 17.77 7.30
C ASP A 128 4.70 18.93 6.55
N THR A 129 5.50 19.94 6.22
CA THR A 129 5.04 21.18 5.58
C THR A 129 4.36 20.99 4.22
N ARG A 130 4.46 19.80 3.60
CA ARG A 130 3.71 19.47 2.38
C ARG A 130 2.27 19.09 2.69
N LYS A 131 2.04 18.41 3.81
CA LYS A 131 0.71 18.00 4.30
C LYS A 131 0.10 18.98 5.29
N SER A 132 0.93 19.90 5.78
CA SER A 132 0.63 20.99 6.71
C SER A 132 1.26 22.29 6.17
N PRO A 133 0.76 22.87 5.06
CA PRO A 133 1.33 24.09 4.49
C PRO A 133 1.52 25.15 5.56
N ARG A 134 2.74 25.72 5.62
CA ARG A 134 3.21 26.60 6.70
C ARG A 134 2.21 27.70 7.02
N GLY A 135 1.88 27.80 8.30
CA GLY A 135 1.04 28.84 8.84
C GLY A 135 -0.24 28.22 9.38
N PHE A 136 -0.40 28.28 10.69
CA PHE A 136 -1.69 28.24 11.36
C PHE A 136 -2.56 29.46 10.95
N GLU A 137 -2.54 29.90 9.68
CA GLU A 137 -3.76 30.39 9.06
C GLU A 137 -4.69 29.17 8.96
N MET A 138 -5.27 28.85 10.12
CA MET A 138 -6.54 28.17 10.24
C MET A 138 -7.46 28.71 9.15
N TYR A 139 -8.33 27.86 8.62
CA TYR A 139 -9.40 28.25 7.70
C TYR A 139 -9.00 28.42 6.23
N SER A 140 -8.26 27.47 5.65
CA SER A 140 -8.43 27.27 4.21
C SER A 140 -9.89 26.85 3.97
N LYS A 141 -10.70 27.73 3.37
CA LYS A 141 -12.12 27.50 3.01
C LYS A 141 -12.35 26.24 2.15
N LYS A 142 -11.27 25.61 1.65
CA LYS A 142 -11.29 24.37 0.87
C LYS A 142 -11.33 23.10 1.73
N PHE A 143 -10.84 23.16 2.97
CA PHE A 143 -10.85 22.06 3.94
C PHE A 143 -11.41 22.63 5.25
N ASN A 144 -12.71 22.48 5.44
CA ASN A 144 -13.54 23.19 6.42
C ASN A 144 -13.23 22.89 7.91
N PHE A 145 -12.06 22.33 8.24
CA PHE A 145 -11.81 21.65 9.50
C PHE A 145 -10.49 22.01 10.21
N GLY A 146 -9.65 22.89 9.66
CA GLY A 146 -8.38 23.28 10.32
C GLY A 146 -7.41 22.12 10.59
N VAL A 147 -7.66 20.96 9.98
CA VAL A 147 -6.79 19.78 9.96
C VAL A 147 -5.97 19.81 8.68
N GLY A 148 -4.78 19.20 8.71
CA GLY A 148 -3.97 19.01 7.50
C GLY A 148 -4.69 18.19 6.43
N LEU A 149 -3.98 17.74 5.39
CA LEU A 149 -4.59 17.10 4.22
C LEU A 149 -5.51 15.89 4.51
N TYR A 150 -5.42 15.25 5.68
CA TYR A 150 -6.31 14.18 6.10
C TYR A 150 -6.58 14.18 7.61
N ALA A 151 -7.66 13.51 8.02
CA ALA A 151 -7.96 13.19 9.41
C ALA A 151 -8.76 11.88 9.45
N TYR A 152 -8.09 10.78 9.76
CA TYR A 152 -8.70 9.44 9.73
C TYR A 152 -9.15 8.98 11.10
N ASN A 153 -10.35 8.42 11.18
CA ASN A 153 -10.79 7.63 12.32
C ASN A 153 -10.43 6.13 12.13
N VAL A 154 -10.82 5.28 13.07
CA VAL A 154 -10.54 3.83 13.05
C VAL A 154 -11.15 3.16 11.83
N GLU A 155 -12.40 3.48 11.52
CA GLU A 155 -13.14 2.85 10.42
C GLU A 155 -12.46 3.11 9.07
N GLN A 156 -11.94 4.32 8.87
CA GLN A 156 -11.19 4.67 7.66
C GLN A 156 -9.84 3.97 7.58
N ILE A 157 -9.11 3.84 8.69
CA ILE A 157 -7.82 3.13 8.73
C ILE A 157 -8.02 1.63 8.48
N ASP A 158 -9.03 1.03 9.11
CA ASP A 158 -9.36 -0.39 8.91
C ASP A 158 -9.81 -0.64 7.46
N ALA A 159 -10.56 0.27 6.84
CA ALA A 159 -10.92 0.14 5.41
C ALA A 159 -9.68 0.11 4.50
N TYR A 160 -8.64 0.90 4.78
CA TYR A 160 -7.38 0.79 4.04
C TYR A 160 -6.67 -0.55 4.32
N ALA A 161 -6.71 -1.06 5.55
CA ALA A 161 -6.18 -2.38 5.87
C ALA A 161 -6.86 -3.50 5.06
N ASP A 162 -8.20 -3.44 4.95
CA ASP A 162 -8.98 -4.37 4.14
C ASP A 162 -8.58 -4.30 2.65
N HIS A 163 -8.33 -3.09 2.13
CA HIS A 163 -7.80 -2.93 0.78
C HIS A 163 -6.40 -3.54 0.60
N PHE A 164 -5.50 -3.41 1.59
CA PHE A 164 -4.19 -4.06 1.53
C PHE A 164 -4.32 -5.59 1.54
N HIS A 165 -5.21 -6.14 2.36
CA HIS A 165 -5.53 -7.58 2.35
C HIS A 165 -6.13 -8.03 1.02
N ALA A 166 -7.03 -7.25 0.43
CA ALA A 166 -7.62 -7.57 -0.87
C ALA A 166 -6.57 -7.56 -1.99
N ILE A 167 -5.62 -6.61 -1.97
CA ILE A 167 -4.52 -6.58 -2.93
C ILE A 167 -3.60 -7.79 -2.73
N ARG A 168 -3.26 -8.12 -1.48
CA ARG A 168 -2.49 -9.34 -1.15
C ARG A 168 -3.16 -10.59 -1.72
N ALA A 169 -4.46 -10.76 -1.48
CA ALA A 169 -5.23 -11.90 -1.96
C ALA A 169 -5.27 -12.01 -3.49
N ARG A 170 -5.04 -10.90 -4.21
CA ARG A 170 -4.85 -10.91 -5.66
C ARG A 170 -3.43 -11.28 -6.10
N ILE A 171 -2.41 -10.94 -5.31
CA ILE A 171 -1.00 -11.22 -5.61
C ILE A 171 -0.64 -12.67 -5.28
N GLU A 172 -1.11 -13.19 -4.16
CA GLU A 172 -0.79 -14.54 -3.67
C GLU A 172 -0.98 -15.66 -4.71
N PRO A 173 -2.11 -15.77 -5.44
CA PRO A 173 -2.25 -16.80 -6.48
C PRO A 173 -1.31 -16.60 -7.67
N LEU A 174 -0.92 -15.35 -7.97
CA LEU A 174 0.01 -15.05 -9.07
C LEU A 174 1.41 -15.60 -8.79
N VAL A 175 1.83 -15.66 -7.52
CA VAL A 175 3.11 -16.27 -7.11
C VAL A 175 3.14 -17.74 -7.55
N SER A 176 2.10 -18.50 -7.22
CA SER A 176 2.01 -19.92 -7.60
C SER A 176 1.90 -20.09 -9.11
N SER A 177 1.09 -19.27 -9.79
CA SER A 177 0.95 -19.32 -11.25
C SER A 177 2.28 -19.07 -11.98
N CYS A 178 3.03 -18.04 -11.57
CA CYS A 178 4.32 -17.72 -12.19
C CYS A 178 5.32 -18.88 -12.06
N ARG A 179 5.34 -19.53 -10.89
CA ARG A 179 6.19 -20.70 -10.64
C ARG A 179 5.89 -21.85 -11.60
N ASP A 180 4.62 -22.19 -11.73
CA ASP A 180 4.17 -23.32 -12.55
C ASP A 180 4.38 -23.03 -14.05
N GLU A 181 4.13 -21.79 -14.47
CA GLU A 181 4.36 -21.32 -15.84
C GLU A 181 5.86 -21.35 -16.21
N LEU A 182 6.75 -20.89 -15.32
CA LEU A 182 8.19 -20.96 -15.56
C LEU A 182 8.68 -22.40 -15.65
N ARG A 183 8.19 -23.29 -14.79
CA ARG A 183 8.52 -24.72 -14.84
C ARG A 183 8.10 -25.34 -16.17
N ALA A 184 6.88 -25.05 -16.64
CA ALA A 184 6.40 -25.53 -17.92
C ALA A 184 7.26 -24.98 -19.07
N TRP A 185 7.58 -23.69 -19.06
CA TRP A 185 8.43 -23.07 -20.08
C TRP A 185 9.84 -23.69 -20.11
N PHE A 186 10.50 -23.88 -18.96
CA PHE A 186 11.80 -24.54 -18.92
C PHE A 186 11.75 -25.98 -19.45
N ALA A 187 10.65 -26.71 -19.23
CA ALA A 187 10.49 -28.06 -19.78
C ALA A 187 10.53 -28.05 -21.32
N THR A 188 9.92 -27.04 -21.96
CA THR A 188 9.92 -26.91 -23.44
C THR A 188 11.28 -26.57 -24.05
N LEU A 189 12.24 -26.06 -23.26
CA LEU A 189 13.58 -25.73 -23.75
C LEU A 189 14.52 -26.94 -23.82
N HIS A 190 14.10 -28.08 -23.27
CA HIS A 190 14.88 -29.31 -23.22
C HIS A 190 14.35 -30.43 -24.13
N GLU A 191 13.34 -30.12 -24.97
CA GLU A 191 12.85 -30.94 -26.08
C GLU A 191 13.44 -30.47 -27.43
#